data_AF-A0A3D9B9F8-F1
#
_entry.id   AF-A0A3D9B9F8-F1
#
_cell.length_a   1.000
_cell.length_b   1.000
_cell.length_c   1.000
_cell.angle_alpha   90.00
_cell.angle_beta   90.00
_cell.angle_gamma   90.00
#
_symmetry.space_group_name_H-M   'P 1'
#
loop_
_entity.id
_entity.type
_entity.pdbx_description
1 polymer ?
#
loop_
_entity_poly.entity_id
_entity_poly.type
_entity_poly.pdbx_seq_one_letter_code
_entity_poly.pdbx_strand_id
1 'polypeptide(L)'
;MSENLSAHDGKHFIIRKGRAQCSEGNQFPQFKVTSHQKHYWNSKGGDADYLAVTEDDVMFDPSGSSFGICRLRPSSGGYLPCVFAPAGTWQKTYEKVKIMDKSCLSEISELMCCTGGKITIKEHGQQSVMNQQNIIFADPDTYRLINPFIDLRDLKEDLEDSDQIYE
;
A
#
# COMPACT_ATOMS: atom_id res chain seq x y z
N MET A 1 -2.68 -28.25 -16.36
CA MET A 1 -1.76 -27.11 -16.29
C MET A 1 -1.95 -26.51 -14.92
N SER A 2 -1.09 -26.84 -13.95
CA SER A 2 -1.15 -26.24 -12.62
C SER A 2 -0.70 -24.79 -12.78
N GLU A 3 -1.63 -23.84 -12.70
CA GLU A 3 -1.27 -22.43 -12.77
C GLU A 3 -0.30 -22.14 -11.63
N ASN A 4 0.93 -21.73 -11.98
CA ASN A 4 1.91 -21.27 -11.02
C ASN A 4 1.46 -19.89 -10.50
N LEU A 5 0.43 -19.90 -9.65
CA LEU A 5 -0.04 -18.72 -8.94
C LEU A 5 1.09 -18.24 -8.04
N SER A 6 1.56 -17.01 -8.31
CA SER A 6 2.52 -16.34 -7.43
C SER A 6 1.90 -16.15 -6.05
N ALA A 7 2.68 -16.24 -4.97
CA ALA A 7 2.19 -15.93 -3.62
C ALA A 7 1.68 -14.47 -3.48
N HIS A 8 2.02 -13.62 -4.45
CA HIS A 8 1.61 -12.23 -4.54
C HIS A 8 0.37 -12.01 -5.40
N ASP A 9 -0.23 -13.06 -5.97
CA ASP A 9 -1.42 -12.91 -6.80
C ASP A 9 -2.61 -12.41 -5.96
N GLY A 10 -3.33 -11.41 -6.47
CA GLY A 10 -4.38 -10.70 -5.74
C GLY A 10 -3.91 -9.86 -4.55
N LYS A 11 -2.61 -9.55 -4.44
CA LYS A 11 -2.05 -8.67 -3.40
C LYS A 11 -1.70 -7.30 -3.95
N HIS A 12 -1.98 -6.26 -3.18
CA HIS A 12 -1.66 -4.88 -3.56
C HIS A 12 -0.21 -4.53 -3.25
N PHE A 13 0.35 -3.64 -4.07
CA PHE A 13 1.61 -2.96 -3.78
C PHE A 13 1.42 -1.92 -2.67
N ILE A 14 2.51 -1.58 -2.00
CA ILE A 14 2.46 -0.63 -0.89
C ILE A 14 2.91 0.75 -1.35
N ILE A 15 2.18 1.78 -0.92
CA ILE A 15 2.56 3.19 -1.10
C ILE A 15 2.91 3.83 0.24
N ARG A 16 3.53 5.01 0.20
CA ARG A 16 3.96 5.78 1.38
C ARG A 16 2.83 5.95 2.42
N LYS A 17 1.60 6.22 1.98
CA LYS A 17 0.39 6.32 2.81
C LYS A 17 0.02 5.04 3.58
N GLY A 18 0.56 3.90 3.18
CA GLY A 18 0.36 2.62 3.86
C GLY A 18 0.80 2.67 5.32
N ARG A 19 0.31 1.73 6.12
CA ARG A 19 0.65 1.62 7.53
C ARG A 19 1.32 0.29 7.83
N ALA A 20 2.41 0.36 8.58
CA ALA A 20 3.10 -0.81 9.11
C ALA A 20 2.58 -1.17 10.52
N GLN A 21 2.72 -2.43 10.91
CA GLN A 21 2.37 -2.92 12.23
C GLN A 21 3.51 -3.79 12.77
N CYS A 22 3.95 -3.50 13.99
CA CYS A 22 4.84 -4.39 14.74
C CYS A 22 4.01 -5.31 15.65
N SER A 23 4.38 -6.59 15.76
CA SER A 23 3.71 -7.56 16.65
C SER A 23 3.72 -7.13 18.13
N GLU A 24 4.75 -6.39 18.52
CA GLU A 24 5.00 -5.97 19.90
C GLU A 24 4.72 -4.49 20.16
N GLY A 25 4.29 -3.77 19.12
CA GLY A 25 3.97 -2.34 19.15
C GLY A 25 2.47 -2.07 19.25
N ASN A 26 2.12 -0.82 19.55
CA ASN A 26 0.72 -0.38 19.64
C ASN A 26 0.37 0.80 18.71
N GLN A 27 1.34 1.30 17.94
CA GLN A 27 1.13 2.32 16.93
C GLN A 27 1.42 1.81 15.52
N PHE A 28 0.81 2.46 14.53
CA PHE A 28 0.86 2.06 13.13
C PHE A 28 1.44 3.21 12.29
N PRO A 29 2.77 3.31 12.17
CA PRO A 29 3.42 4.41 11.47
C PRO A 29 3.28 4.26 9.95
N GLN A 30 3.49 5.37 9.24
CA GLN A 30 3.56 5.39 7.77
C GLN A 30 4.96 5.06 7.27
N PHE A 31 5.06 4.61 6.03
CA PHE A 31 6.34 4.34 5.39
C PHE A 31 7.03 5.66 4.99
N LYS A 32 8.37 5.68 5.06
CA LYS A 32 9.18 6.78 4.54
C LYS A 32 9.99 6.27 3.35
N VAL A 33 9.58 6.69 2.15
CA VAL A 33 10.28 6.35 0.91
C VAL A 33 11.53 7.21 0.77
N THR A 34 12.69 6.56 0.74
CA THR A 34 14.03 7.16 0.58
C THR A 34 14.75 6.63 -0.66
N SER A 35 14.29 5.50 -1.19
CA SER A 35 14.85 4.81 -2.35
C SER A 35 14.74 5.60 -3.65
N HIS A 36 13.63 6.32 -3.87
CA HIS A 36 13.36 7.07 -5.09
C HIS A 36 12.33 8.19 -4.90
N GLN A 37 12.17 9.03 -5.92
CA GLN A 37 11.13 10.08 -5.99
C GLN A 37 10.39 10.09 -7.36
N LYS A 38 10.48 8.99 -8.12
CA LYS A 38 10.02 8.97 -9.53
C LYS A 38 8.77 8.13 -9.78
N HIS A 39 8.58 7.03 -9.05
CA HIS A 39 7.49 6.09 -9.32
C HIS A 39 6.37 6.23 -8.30
N TYR A 40 5.16 6.46 -8.81
CA TYR A 40 3.95 6.69 -8.03
C TYR A 40 2.88 5.70 -8.46
N TRP A 41 2.20 5.08 -7.51
CA TRP A 41 1.06 4.21 -7.79
C TRP A 41 -0.25 4.97 -7.57
N ASN A 42 -1.18 4.86 -8.52
CA ASN A 42 -2.51 5.49 -8.46
C ASN A 42 -2.50 7.00 -8.20
N SER A 43 -1.48 7.72 -8.69
CA SER A 43 -1.39 9.19 -8.58
C SER A 43 -1.43 9.84 -9.95
N LYS A 44 -2.38 10.75 -10.16
CA LYS A 44 -2.46 11.57 -11.39
C LYS A 44 -1.50 12.77 -11.36
N GLY A 45 -1.02 13.18 -10.18
CA GLY A 45 -0.31 14.45 -9.98
C GLY A 45 1.07 14.34 -9.31
N GLY A 46 1.61 13.13 -9.13
CA GLY A 46 2.95 12.96 -8.54
C GLY A 46 3.05 13.32 -7.05
N ASP A 47 1.95 13.21 -6.31
CA ASP A 47 1.94 13.43 -4.86
C ASP A 47 2.83 12.39 -4.14
N ALA A 48 3.74 12.87 -3.30
CA ALA A 48 4.71 12.08 -2.53
C ALA A 48 4.05 11.00 -1.65
N ASP A 49 2.79 11.18 -1.28
CA ASP A 49 2.01 10.21 -0.52
C ASP A 49 1.73 8.90 -1.28
N TYR A 50 1.83 8.94 -2.61
CA TYR A 50 1.59 7.82 -3.51
C TYR A 50 2.88 7.19 -4.05
N LEU A 51 4.03 7.60 -3.51
CA LEU A 51 5.31 6.97 -3.83
C LEU A 51 5.28 5.49 -3.48
N ALA A 52 5.75 4.68 -4.42
CA ALA A 52 5.94 3.26 -4.20
C ALA A 52 6.98 2.99 -3.10
N VAL A 53 6.74 1.95 -2.30
CA VAL A 53 7.67 1.50 -1.26
C VAL A 53 8.47 0.30 -1.77
N THR A 54 9.79 0.36 -1.59
CA THR A 54 10.73 -0.69 -2.04
C THR A 54 11.37 -1.41 -0.85
N GLU A 55 12.12 -2.46 -1.14
CA GLU A 55 12.81 -3.29 -0.14
C GLU A 55 13.83 -2.56 0.74
N ASP A 56 14.36 -1.42 0.27
CA ASP A 56 15.32 -0.59 1.01
C ASP A 56 14.64 0.43 1.93
N ASP A 57 13.33 0.64 1.77
CA ASP A 57 12.58 1.65 2.52
C ASP A 57 12.18 1.09 3.90
N VAL A 58 13.17 1.01 4.77
CA VAL A 58 13.05 0.51 6.14
C VAL A 58 12.76 1.60 7.18
N MET A 59 12.61 2.85 6.74
CA MET A 59 12.35 4.00 7.62
C MET A 59 10.85 4.28 7.71
N PHE A 60 10.41 4.79 8.87
CA PHE A 60 9.01 5.09 9.14
C PHE A 60 8.82 6.55 9.60
N ASP A 61 7.59 7.05 9.46
CA ASP A 61 7.18 8.38 9.90
C ASP A 61 6.06 8.25 10.95
N PRO A 62 6.23 8.76 12.18
CA PRO A 62 7.39 9.50 12.72
C PRO A 62 8.64 8.63 12.94
N SER A 63 9.84 9.21 12.78
CA SER A 63 11.14 8.49 12.88
C SER A 63 11.58 8.09 14.30
N GLY A 64 10.82 8.50 15.32
CA GLY A 64 11.11 8.22 16.73
C GLY A 64 10.52 6.89 17.20
N SER A 65 9.63 6.92 18.20
CA SER A 65 8.86 5.77 18.64
C SER A 65 7.79 5.38 17.63
N SER A 66 8.18 5.01 16.40
CA SER A 66 7.27 4.79 15.27
C SER A 66 6.17 3.78 15.61
N PHE A 67 6.49 2.77 16.41
CA PHE A 67 5.55 1.73 16.85
C PHE A 67 5.03 1.91 18.30
N GLY A 68 5.24 3.09 18.90
CA GLY A 68 4.77 3.43 20.26
C GLY A 68 5.58 2.75 21.35
N ILE A 69 4.93 1.97 22.22
CA ILE A 69 5.58 1.18 23.29
C ILE A 69 5.96 -0.21 22.79
N CYS A 70 7.09 -0.76 23.24
CA CYS A 70 7.55 -2.08 22.83
C CYS A 70 7.50 -3.09 23.99
N ARG A 71 6.73 -4.16 23.83
CA ARG A 71 6.60 -5.23 24.84
C ARG A 71 7.91 -5.98 25.13
N LEU A 72 8.85 -5.95 24.18
CA LEU A 72 10.17 -6.57 24.36
C LEU A 72 11.16 -5.70 25.14
N ARG A 73 10.75 -4.50 25.58
CA ARG A 73 11.57 -3.60 26.40
C ARG A 73 10.90 -3.30 27.74
N PRO A 74 10.87 -4.28 28.67
CA PRO A 74 10.32 -4.07 30.00
C PRO A 74 11.16 -3.07 30.82
N SER A 75 10.50 -2.34 31.70
CA SER A 75 11.07 -1.41 32.67
C SER A 75 10.30 -1.53 34.00
N SER A 76 10.87 -1.02 35.09
CA SER A 76 10.33 -1.15 36.45
C SER A 76 8.89 -0.63 36.64
N GLY A 77 8.36 0.15 35.69
CA GLY A 77 6.99 0.68 35.70
C GLY A 77 6.19 0.43 34.42
N GLY A 78 6.60 -0.49 33.54
CA GLY A 78 5.89 -0.79 32.29
C GLY A 78 6.82 -1.12 31.13
N TYR A 79 6.54 -0.57 29.96
CA TYR A 79 7.32 -0.79 28.74
C TYR A 79 7.91 0.51 28.22
N LEU A 80 9.16 0.46 27.77
CA LEU A 80 9.84 1.60 27.17
C LEU A 80 9.32 1.87 25.75
N PRO A 81 9.45 3.12 25.26
CA PRO A 81 9.18 3.43 23.87
C PRO A 81 10.03 2.56 22.94
N CYS A 82 9.42 2.19 21.81
CA CYS A 82 10.05 1.43 20.76
C CYS A 82 11.21 2.23 20.18
N VAL A 83 12.40 1.63 20.21
CA VAL A 83 13.56 2.11 19.46
C VAL A 83 13.72 1.13 18.32
N PHE A 84 13.05 1.45 17.22
CA PHE A 84 13.05 0.58 16.07
C PHE A 84 14.43 0.60 15.38
N ALA A 85 14.96 -0.58 15.10
CA ALA A 85 16.15 -0.77 14.29
C ALA A 85 15.89 -1.95 13.33
N PRO A 86 16.01 -1.76 12.01
CA PRO A 86 15.75 -2.81 11.04
C PRO A 86 16.86 -3.88 11.08
N ALA A 87 16.47 -5.15 11.08
CA ALA A 87 17.35 -6.31 10.95
C ALA A 87 17.48 -6.72 9.48
N GLY A 88 18.11 -5.86 8.67
CA GLY A 88 18.28 -6.04 7.23
C GLY A 88 17.21 -5.35 6.39
N THR A 89 16.91 -5.90 5.21
CA THR A 89 15.90 -5.41 4.27
C THR A 89 14.59 -6.18 4.40
N TRP A 90 13.55 -5.69 3.72
CA TRP A 90 12.27 -6.40 3.65
C TRP A 90 12.40 -7.76 2.99
N GLN A 91 11.67 -8.73 3.52
CA GLN A 91 11.55 -10.10 3.00
C GLN A 91 10.20 -10.28 2.31
N LYS A 92 10.10 -11.32 1.47
CA LYS A 92 8.89 -11.61 0.67
C LYS A 92 8.45 -10.39 -0.15
N THR A 93 9.41 -9.77 -0.83
CA THR A 93 9.15 -8.68 -1.78
C THR A 93 8.80 -9.26 -3.15
N TYR A 94 8.17 -8.47 -4.01
CA TYR A 94 7.79 -8.93 -5.33
C TYR A 94 8.89 -8.62 -6.35
N GLU A 95 9.72 -9.61 -6.64
CA GLU A 95 10.91 -9.46 -7.49
C GLU A 95 10.61 -9.16 -8.97
N LYS A 96 9.39 -9.47 -9.43
CA LYS A 96 8.99 -9.27 -10.84
C LYS A 96 8.78 -7.79 -11.19
N VAL A 97 8.41 -6.96 -10.22
CA VAL A 97 8.22 -5.51 -10.43
C VAL A 97 9.30 -4.78 -9.68
N LYS A 98 10.21 -4.16 -10.44
CA LYS A 98 11.35 -3.44 -9.89
C LYS A 98 11.27 -1.96 -10.22
N ILE A 99 11.60 -1.14 -9.24
CA ILE A 99 11.74 0.31 -9.38
C ILE A 99 13.21 0.63 -9.09
N MET A 100 13.92 1.18 -10.08
CA MET A 100 15.36 1.48 -9.94
C MET A 100 16.17 0.25 -9.49
N ASP A 101 15.89 -0.92 -10.08
CA ASP A 101 16.46 -2.23 -9.74
C ASP A 101 16.11 -2.80 -8.36
N LYS A 102 15.23 -2.14 -7.60
CA LYS A 102 14.77 -2.56 -6.27
C LYS A 102 13.39 -3.19 -6.33
N SER A 103 13.20 -4.27 -5.58
CA SER A 103 11.93 -5.01 -5.54
C SER A 103 10.86 -4.23 -4.76
N CYS A 104 9.62 -4.28 -5.23
CA CYS A 104 8.50 -3.59 -4.60
C CYS A 104 7.94 -4.38 -3.41
N LEU A 105 7.45 -3.67 -2.40
CA LEU A 105 6.71 -4.29 -1.31
C LEU A 105 5.28 -4.65 -1.72
N SER A 106 4.78 -5.74 -1.15
CA SER A 106 3.39 -6.19 -1.28
C SER A 106 2.84 -6.52 0.10
N GLU A 107 1.53 -6.70 0.26
CA GLU A 107 0.89 -6.99 1.56
C GLU A 107 1.49 -8.16 2.37
N ILE A 108 2.17 -9.10 1.71
CA ILE A 108 2.83 -10.25 2.36
C ILE A 108 4.28 -10.00 2.77
N SER A 109 4.81 -8.81 2.47
CA SER A 109 6.18 -8.46 2.81
C SER A 109 6.34 -8.27 4.33
N GLU A 110 7.46 -8.76 4.84
CA GLU A 110 7.75 -8.79 6.28
C GLU A 110 9.14 -8.19 6.54
N LEU A 111 9.29 -7.48 7.65
CA LEU A 111 10.57 -6.96 8.12
C LEU A 111 10.80 -7.35 9.58
N MET A 112 12.03 -7.71 9.92
CA MET A 112 12.41 -8.02 11.30
C MET A 112 13.06 -6.80 11.96
N CYS A 113 12.75 -6.58 13.23
CA CYS A 113 13.43 -5.60 14.07
C CYS A 113 14.58 -6.29 14.84
N CYS A 114 15.71 -5.60 15.03
CA CYS A 114 16.85 -6.12 15.80
C CYS A 114 16.48 -6.49 17.25
N THR A 115 15.46 -5.84 17.80
CA THR A 115 14.91 -6.14 19.13
C THR A 115 14.13 -7.46 19.16
N GLY A 116 13.72 -8.00 18.00
CA GLY A 116 13.00 -9.27 17.85
C GLY A 116 11.54 -9.15 17.42
N GLY A 117 11.00 -7.93 17.29
CA GLY A 117 9.63 -7.71 16.80
C GLY A 117 9.50 -7.98 15.30
N LYS A 118 8.39 -8.60 14.89
CA LYS A 118 8.04 -8.77 13.47
C LYS A 118 7.19 -7.62 12.99
N ILE A 119 7.56 -7.02 11.86
CA ILE A 119 6.83 -5.94 11.21
C ILE A 119 6.14 -6.49 9.97
N THR A 120 4.84 -6.29 9.92
CA THR A 120 3.96 -6.66 8.80
C THR A 120 3.28 -5.41 8.26
N ILE A 121 2.69 -5.53 7.08
CA ILE A 121 1.86 -4.48 6.50
C ILE A 121 0.44 -4.62 7.03
N LYS A 122 -0.12 -3.51 7.50
CA LYS A 122 -1.50 -3.44 7.97
C LYS A 122 -2.43 -2.86 6.90
N GLU A 123 -2.01 -1.78 6.26
CA GLU A 123 -2.77 -1.08 5.23
C GLU A 123 -1.83 -0.78 4.07
N HIS A 124 -2.24 -1.10 2.84
CA HIS A 124 -1.45 -0.84 1.63
C HIS A 124 -1.45 0.65 1.23
N GLY A 125 -2.44 1.42 1.72
CA GLY A 125 -2.55 2.87 1.53
C GLY A 125 -3.15 3.31 0.20
N GLN A 126 -3.21 2.42 -0.79
CA GLN A 126 -3.84 2.72 -2.08
C GLN A 126 -5.36 2.88 -1.92
N GLN A 127 -5.96 3.80 -2.67
CA GLN A 127 -7.40 3.92 -2.81
C GLN A 127 -7.79 3.51 -4.22
N SER A 128 -8.79 2.63 -4.34
CA SER A 128 -9.40 2.32 -5.63
C SER A 128 -10.29 3.50 -6.02
N VAL A 129 -9.99 4.10 -7.17
CA VAL A 129 -10.83 5.13 -7.77
C VAL A 129 -11.44 4.51 -9.02
N MET A 130 -12.77 4.62 -9.16
CA MET A 130 -13.40 4.23 -10.42
C MET A 130 -12.83 5.08 -11.55
N ASN A 131 -12.30 4.41 -12.57
CA ASN A 131 -11.95 5.05 -13.84
C ASN A 131 -13.14 4.94 -14.81
N GLN A 132 -13.07 5.65 -15.94
CA GLN A 132 -14.14 5.62 -16.95
C GLN A 132 -14.39 4.20 -17.47
N GLN A 133 -13.33 3.41 -17.68
CA GLN A 133 -13.43 2.03 -18.12
C GLN A 133 -14.25 1.17 -17.15
N ASN A 134 -14.06 1.33 -15.84
CA ASN A 134 -14.84 0.61 -14.83
C ASN A 134 -16.32 0.97 -14.90
N ILE A 135 -16.66 2.21 -15.27
CA ILE A 135 -18.05 2.65 -15.44
C ILE A 135 -18.62 2.03 -16.73
N ILE A 136 -17.88 2.10 -17.85
CA ILE A 136 -18.29 1.55 -19.16
C ILE A 136 -18.56 0.05 -19.07
N PHE A 137 -17.70 -0.71 -18.40
CA PHE A 137 -17.84 -2.16 -18.27
C PHE A 137 -18.78 -2.61 -17.13
N ALA A 138 -19.23 -1.71 -16.26
CA ALA A 138 -20.15 -2.07 -15.18
C ALA A 138 -21.55 -2.42 -15.72
N ASP A 139 -22.19 -3.44 -15.13
CA ASP A 139 -23.55 -3.82 -15.49
C ASP A 139 -24.57 -2.81 -14.93
N PRO A 140 -25.32 -2.08 -15.79
CA PRO A 140 -26.21 -1.02 -15.34
C PRO A 140 -27.40 -1.54 -14.52
N ASP A 141 -27.90 -2.75 -14.81
CA ASP A 141 -29.05 -3.32 -14.12
C ASP A 141 -28.69 -3.73 -12.69
N THR A 142 -27.52 -4.34 -12.49
CA THR A 142 -26.97 -4.64 -11.17
C THR A 142 -26.68 -3.37 -10.39
N TYR A 143 -26.09 -2.35 -11.04
CA TYR A 143 -25.76 -1.10 -10.36
C TYR A 143 -27.01 -0.36 -9.86
N ARG A 144 -28.12 -0.41 -10.61
CA ARG A 144 -29.40 0.20 -10.19
C ARG A 144 -29.94 -0.38 -8.88
N LEU A 145 -29.64 -1.64 -8.57
CA LEU A 145 -30.02 -2.28 -7.31
C LEU A 145 -29.17 -1.78 -6.13
N ILE A 146 -27.91 -1.42 -6.38
CA ILE A 146 -26.96 -0.96 -5.37
C ILE A 146 -27.16 0.54 -5.11
N ASN A 147 -27.32 1.33 -6.17
CA ASN A 147 -27.47 2.77 -6.10
C ASN A 147 -28.56 3.25 -7.09
N PRO A 148 -29.84 3.28 -6.68
CA PRO A 148 -30.95 3.67 -7.55
C PRO A 148 -31.02 5.18 -7.84
N PHE A 149 -30.17 6.00 -7.19
CA PHE A 149 -30.15 7.45 -7.41
C PHE A 149 -29.28 7.88 -8.60
N ILE A 150 -28.48 6.98 -9.15
CA ILE A 150 -27.61 7.24 -10.29
C ILE A 150 -28.01 6.27 -11.39
N ASP A 151 -28.46 6.79 -12.53
CA ASP A 151 -28.61 5.97 -13.73
C ASP A 151 -27.25 5.81 -14.39
N LEU A 152 -26.75 4.57 -14.37
CA LEU A 152 -25.44 4.26 -14.94
C LEU A 152 -25.48 4.29 -16.49
N ARG A 153 -26.66 4.19 -17.12
CA ARG A 153 -26.79 4.24 -18.58
C ARG A 153 -26.52 5.64 -19.10
N ASP A 154 -27.20 6.62 -18.52
CA ASP A 154 -27.00 8.04 -18.83
C ASP A 154 -25.52 8.44 -18.61
N LEU A 155 -24.92 7.98 -17.51
CA LEU A 155 -23.51 8.25 -17.23
C LEU A 155 -22.54 7.61 -18.23
N LYS A 156 -22.88 6.46 -18.82
CA LYS A 156 -22.06 5.84 -19.88
C LYS A 156 -22.13 6.65 -21.17
N GLU A 157 -23.33 7.07 -21.56
CA GLU A 157 -23.54 7.88 -22.76
C GLU A 157 -22.75 9.19 -22.68
N ASP A 158 -22.81 9.90 -21.55
CA ASP A 158 -22.03 11.12 -21.31
C ASP A 158 -20.50 10.92 -21.45
N LEU A 159 -20.00 9.74 -21.03
CA LEU A 159 -18.58 9.41 -21.09
C LEU A 159 -18.13 9.00 -22.50
N GLU A 160 -18.95 8.23 -23.22
CA GLU A 160 -18.68 7.82 -24.60
C GLU A 160 -18.70 9.02 -25.57
N ASP A 161 -19.61 9.98 -25.38
CA ASP A 161 -19.68 11.20 -26.19
C ASP A 161 -18.46 12.12 -25.98
N SER A 162 -17.87 12.11 -24.77
CA SER A 162 -16.69 12.92 -24.46
C SER A 162 -15.41 12.47 -25.19
N ASP A 163 -15.34 11.20 -25.60
CA ASP A 163 -14.23 10.63 -26.36
C ASP A 163 -14.35 10.90 -27.88
N GLN A 164 -15.53 11.26 -28.40
CA GLN A 164 -15.76 11.55 -29.83
C GLN A 164 -15.35 12.97 -30.27
N ILE A 165 -14.87 13.82 -29.37
CA ILE A 165 -14.51 15.22 -29.65
C ILE A 165 -13.04 15.37 -30.13
N TYR A 166 -12.27 14.27 -30.20
CA TYR A 166 -10.88 14.26 -30.67
C TYR A 166 -10.64 13.34 -31.88
N GLU A 167 -11.51 13.41 -32.90
CA GLU A 167 -11.18 12.99 -34.28
C GLU A 167 -11.08 14.19 -35.23
#